data_AF-A0A923TW58-F1
#
_entry.id   AF-A0A923TW58-F1
#
_cell.length_a   1.000
_cell.length_b   1.000
_cell.length_c   1.000
_cell.angle_alpha   90.00
_cell.angle_beta   90.00
_cell.angle_gamma   90.00
#
_symmetry.space_group_name_H-M   'P 1'
#
loop_
_entity.id
_entity.type
_entity.pdbx_description
1 polymer ?
#
loop_
_entity_poly.entity_id
_entity_poly.type
_entity_poly.pdbx_seq_one_letter_code
_entity_poly.pdbx_strand_id
1 'polypeptide(L)'
;MKKEYDLKKLVKRTVKVKVDASASKVAISIRLDGSVLAALKTEADRLGIPYQTHLGSVLHRYVHGDLVDEKAANLVKIIRRAS
;
A
#
# COMPACT_ATOMS: atom_id res chain seq x y z
N MET A 1 -4.89 -46.93 20.80
CA MET A 1 -4.96 -45.90 21.87
C MET A 1 -4.67 -44.55 21.25
N LYS A 2 -5.67 -43.66 21.16
CA LYS A 2 -5.44 -42.27 20.74
C LYS A 2 -4.74 -41.55 21.90
N LYS A 3 -3.50 -41.13 21.70
CA LYS A 3 -2.83 -40.24 22.65
C LYS A 3 -3.52 -38.87 22.51
N GLU A 4 -4.48 -38.60 23.37
CA GLU A 4 -5.07 -37.27 23.47
C GLU A 4 -3.96 -36.28 23.84
N TYR A 5 -3.74 -35.31 22.95
CA TYR A 5 -2.85 -34.20 23.23
C TYR A 5 -3.53 -33.27 24.24
N ASP A 6 -2.91 -33.08 25.40
CA ASP A 6 -3.37 -32.15 26.42
C ASP A 6 -3.06 -30.71 25.99
N LEU A 7 -4.02 -30.09 25.30
CA LEU A 7 -3.93 -28.72 24.77
C LEU A 7 -3.80 -27.66 25.88
N LYS A 8 -4.07 -28.00 27.15
CA LYS A 8 -3.94 -27.08 28.29
C LYS A 8 -2.48 -26.86 28.70
N LYS A 9 -1.56 -27.71 28.26
CA LYS A 9 -0.11 -27.58 28.50
C LYS A 9 0.61 -26.72 27.46
N LEU A 10 -0.10 -26.24 26.44
CA LEU A 10 0.46 -25.27 25.49
C LEU A 10 0.60 -23.93 26.20
N VAL A 11 1.80 -23.67 26.73
CA VAL A 11 2.20 -22.36 27.26
C VAL A 11 1.93 -21.32 26.18
N LYS A 12 0.96 -20.43 26.42
CA LYS A 12 0.73 -19.27 25.55
C LYS A 12 2.05 -18.54 25.41
N ARG A 13 2.60 -18.47 24.19
CA ARG A 13 3.81 -17.70 23.87
C ARG A 13 3.63 -16.29 24.44
N THR A 14 4.28 -16.02 25.57
CA THR A 14 4.21 -14.74 26.28
C THR A 14 5.09 -13.68 25.62
N VAL A 15 5.92 -14.11 24.67
CA VAL A 15 6.75 -13.24 23.86
C VAL A 15 5.84 -12.48 22.89
N LYS A 16 5.51 -11.24 23.26
CA LYS A 16 5.01 -10.24 22.32
C LYS A 16 6.00 -10.21 21.16
N VAL A 17 5.60 -10.69 19.99
CA VAL A 17 6.43 -10.59 18.78
C VAL A 17 6.78 -9.12 18.64
N LYS A 18 8.08 -8.78 18.73
CA LYS A 18 8.57 -7.44 18.50
C LYS A 18 8.42 -7.18 17.00
N VAL A 19 7.22 -6.78 16.58
CA VAL A 19 7.00 -6.25 15.24
C VAL A 19 7.67 -4.89 15.23
N ASP A 20 8.50 -4.65 14.22
CA ASP A 20 9.09 -3.34 14.01
C ASP A 20 7.97 -2.28 13.94
N ALA A 21 8.06 -1.24 14.76
CA ALA A 21 7.02 -0.22 14.83
C ALA A 21 6.81 0.50 13.49
N SER A 22 7.85 0.55 12.63
CA SER A 22 7.79 1.10 11.28
C SER A 22 7.08 0.20 10.27
N ALA A 23 6.98 -1.10 10.55
CA ALA A 23 6.28 -2.07 9.68
C ALA A 23 4.78 -2.14 9.97
N SER A 24 4.31 -1.51 11.04
CA SER A 24 2.89 -1.52 11.41
C SER A 24 2.10 -0.50 10.58
N LYS A 25 0.98 -0.94 10.00
CA LYS A 25 0.07 -0.04 9.29
C LYS A 25 -0.68 0.84 10.29
N VAL A 26 -0.63 2.15 10.09
CA VAL A 26 -1.38 3.14 10.89
C VAL A 26 -2.63 3.55 10.14
N ALA A 27 -3.79 3.46 10.79
CA ALA A 27 -5.04 3.96 10.24
C ALA A 27 -5.06 5.49 10.29
N ILE A 28 -5.30 6.13 9.15
CA ILE A 28 -5.40 7.58 9.01
C ILE A 28 -6.74 7.96 8.38
N SER A 29 -7.31 9.08 8.82
CA SER A 29 -8.51 9.66 8.22
C SER A 29 -8.13 10.90 7.42
N ILE A 30 -8.55 10.96 6.16
CA ILE A 30 -8.29 12.09 5.26
C ILE A 30 -9.62 12.50 4.63
N ARG A 31 -9.90 13.80 4.57
CA ARG A 31 -11.01 14.36 3.80
C ARG A 31 -10.51 14.67 2.39
N LEU A 32 -11.24 14.22 1.38
CA LEU A 32 -10.93 14.43 -0.03
C LEU A 32 -12.19 14.91 -0.74
N ASP A 33 -11.99 15.70 -1.80
CA ASP A 33 -13.08 16.05 -2.70
C ASP A 33 -13.63 14.80 -3.39
N GLY A 34 -14.94 14.79 -3.64
CA GLY A 34 -15.61 13.66 -4.27
C GLY A 34 -15.07 13.34 -5.67
N SER A 35 -14.68 14.36 -6.43
CA SER A 35 -14.07 14.21 -7.76
C SER A 35 -12.71 13.51 -7.70
N VAL A 36 -11.88 13.85 -6.72
CA VAL A 36 -10.57 13.23 -6.51
C VAL A 36 -10.73 11.76 -6.10
N LEU A 37 -11.66 11.48 -5.19
CA LEU A 37 -11.95 10.10 -4.78
C LEU A 37 -12.47 9.26 -5.95
N ALA A 38 -13.32 9.83 -6.81
CA ALA A 38 -13.83 9.15 -8.00
C ALA A 38 -12.70 8.79 -8.96
N ALA A 39 -11.80 9.73 -9.28
CA ALA A 39 -10.65 9.47 -10.15
C ALA A 39 -9.74 8.37 -9.62
N LEU A 40 -9.43 8.38 -8.32
CA LEU A 40 -8.62 7.35 -7.66
C LEU A 40 -9.28 5.97 -7.71
N LYS A 41 -10.61 5.89 -7.59
CA LYS A 41 -11.35 4.64 -7.71
C LYS A 41 -11.33 4.11 -9.14
N THR A 42 -11.62 4.96 -10.12
CA THR A 42 -11.59 4.59 -11.54
C THR A 42 -10.22 4.01 -11.94
N GLU A 43 -9.13 4.63 -11.48
CA GLU A 43 -7.79 4.12 -11.77
C GLU A 43 -7.47 2.82 -11.03
N ALA A 44 -7.92 2.68 -9.78
CA ALA A 44 -7.78 1.43 -9.04
C ALA A 44 -8.54 0.27 -9.72
N ASP A 45 -9.75 0.53 -10.20
CA ASP A 45 -10.56 -0.43 -10.96
C ASP A 45 -9.85 -0.83 -12.26
N ARG A 46 -9.29 0.13 -12.99
CA ARG A 46 -8.48 -0.12 -14.19
C ARG A 46 -7.27 -1.02 -13.92
N LEU A 47 -6.64 -0.84 -12.76
CA LEU A 47 -5.50 -1.65 -12.30
C LEU A 47 -5.91 -2.99 -11.67
N GLY A 48 -7.20 -3.21 -11.43
CA GLY A 48 -7.72 -4.42 -10.77
C GLY A 48 -7.35 -4.54 -9.30
N ILE A 49 -7.13 -3.41 -8.60
CA ILE A 49 -6.74 -3.37 -7.18
C ILE A 49 -7.73 -2.55 -6.35
N PRO A 50 -7.83 -2.79 -5.03
CA PRO A 50 -8.65 -1.95 -4.16
C PRO A 50 -8.17 -0.49 -4.17
N TYR A 51 -9.10 0.48 -4.13
CA TYR A 51 -8.74 1.92 -4.17
C TYR A 51 -7.86 2.35 -3.00
N GLN A 52 -8.00 1.73 -1.82
CA GLN A 52 -7.13 2.00 -0.68
C GLN A 52 -5.68 1.53 -0.95
N THR A 53 -5.51 0.42 -1.67
CA THR A 53 -4.21 -0.09 -2.10
C THR A 53 -3.59 0.85 -3.14
N HIS A 54 -4.39 1.34 -4.09
CA HIS A 54 -3.93 2.33 -5.05
C HIS A 54 -3.47 3.62 -4.36
N LEU A 55 -4.29 4.16 -3.44
CA LEU A 55 -3.95 5.34 -2.66
C LEU A 55 -2.66 5.13 -1.85
N GLY A 56 -2.51 3.99 -1.18
CA GLY A 56 -1.29 3.65 -0.45
C GLY A 56 -0.06 3.55 -1.35
N SER A 57 -0.20 2.96 -2.54
CA SER A 57 0.87 2.88 -3.54
C SER A 57 1.32 4.26 -4.03
N VAL A 58 0.37 5.17 -4.28
CA VAL A 58 0.67 6.55 -4.69
C VAL A 58 1.43 7.27 -3.58
N LEU A 59 0.96 7.21 -2.33
CA LEU A 59 1.64 7.84 -1.19
C LEU A 59 3.05 7.27 -0.96
N HIS A 60 3.20 5.95 -1.07
CA HIS A 60 4.51 5.30 -0.96
C HIS A 60 5.46 5.81 -2.04
N ARG A 61 5.05 5.73 -3.32
CA ARG A 61 5.88 6.24 -4.43
C ARG A 61 6.19 7.72 -4.31
N TYR A 62 5.26 8.53 -3.81
CA TYR A 62 5.49 9.95 -3.57
C TYR A 62 6.59 10.18 -2.53
N VAL A 63 6.53 9.50 -1.38
CA VAL A 63 7.53 9.61 -0.31
C VAL A 63 8.91 9.09 -0.74
N HIS A 64 8.94 8.03 -1.55
CA HIS A 64 10.18 7.43 -2.06
C HIS A 64 10.76 8.12 -3.30
N GLY A 65 10.05 9.09 -3.89
CA GLY A 65 10.49 9.78 -5.12
C GLY A 65 10.26 8.99 -6.42
N ASP A 66 9.55 7.86 -6.35
CA ASP A 66 9.25 6.97 -7.48
C ASP A 66 7.96 7.36 -8.23
N LEU A 67 7.25 8.40 -7.77
CA LEU A 67 6.02 8.83 -8.42
C LEU A 67 6.36 9.61 -9.69
N VAL A 68 6.41 8.90 -10.82
CA VAL A 68 6.64 9.48 -12.13
C VAL A 68 5.42 10.30 -12.55
N ASP A 69 5.61 11.60 -12.73
CA ASP A 69 4.62 12.46 -13.39
C ASP A 69 4.57 12.10 -14.88
N GLU A 70 3.40 11.69 -15.38
CA GLU A 70 3.19 11.41 -16.80
C GLU A 70 3.56 12.61 -17.69
N LYS A 71 3.35 13.85 -17.19
CA LYS A 71 3.76 15.06 -17.91
C LYS A 71 5.28 15.15 -18.03
N ALA A 72 6.02 14.80 -16.97
CA ALA A 72 7.48 14.76 -16.99
C ALA A 72 8.01 13.61 -17.88
N ALA A 73 7.38 12.44 -17.86
CA ALA A 73 7.76 11.32 -18.72
C ALA A 73 7.60 11.63 -20.22
N ASN A 74 6.58 12.41 -20.57
CA ASN A 74 6.37 12.86 -21.95
C ASN A 74 7.46 13.86 -22.40
N LEU A 75 7.96 14.73 -21.51
CA LEU A 75 9.09 15.62 -21.83
C LEU A 75 10.36 14.82 -22.15
N VAL A 76 10.68 13.77 -21.39
CA VAL A 76 11.84 12.91 -21.67
C VAL A 76 11.70 12.21 -23.03
N LYS A 77 10.50 11.74 -23.38
CA LYS A 77 10.23 11.13 -24.70
C LYS A 77 10.38 12.14 -25.84
N ILE A 78 9.97 13.39 -25.64
CA ILE A 78 10.11 14.47 -26.61
C ILE A 78 11.60 14.81 -26.80
N ILE A 79 12.36 14.97 -25.72
CA ILE A 79 13.80 15.28 -25.76
C ILE A 79 14.57 14.17 -26.50
N ARG A 80 14.28 12.89 -26.19
CA ARG A 80 14.91 11.74 -26.87
C ARG A 80 14.55 11.60 -28.36
N ARG A 81 13.46 12.22 -28.82
CA ARG A 81 13.09 12.28 -30.26
C ARG A 81 13.70 13.47 -30.97
N ALA A 82 14.17 14.48 -30.24
CA ALA A 82 14.75 15.70 -30.77
C ALA A 82 16.29 15.66 -30.83
N SER A 83 16.92 14.66 -30.20
CA SER A 83 18.36 14.31 -30.33
C SER A 83 18.54 13.19 -31.34
#